data_AF-A0A7C6UST7-F1
#
_entry.id   AF-A0A7C6UST7-F1
#
_cell.length_a   1.000
_cell.length_b   1.000
_cell.length_c   1.000
_cell.angle_alpha   90.00
_cell.angle_beta   90.00
_cell.angle_gamma   90.00
#
_symmetry.space_group_name_H-M   'P 1'
#
loop_
_entity.id
_entity.type
_entity.pdbx_description
1 polymer ?
#
loop_
_entity_poly.entity_id
_entity_poly.type
_entity_poly.pdbx_seq_one_letter_code
_entity_poly.pdbx_strand_id
1 'polypeptide(L)'
;PVIKQADAAGVKFAGQFAAVLIYVLWGPRIEFMSNPFGGMLYLGKLSLPLTMLWVLTLINIMNFIDGLDGLAVGISMISAIALAVLAWSLQRYDAALLSIIVVGVSLGFLPYNFNPAKVYLGDGGALLLGFLLAAVSTEGALKGAATIGLSVPVLILAVPVTDLLCAVVRRLQQGLPFYQADRDHFHHRLLALGLSQRQVVFLAYSLTGLSATIAVITAHFSRAPWLVALVLGFVFAYASSRVGMVQPLNISRKEEGRDA
;
A
#
# COMPACT_ATOMS: atom_id res chain seq x y z
N PRO A 1 16.76 12.29 -23.91
CA PRO A 1 15.85 12.50 -22.76
C PRO A 1 15.32 11.17 -22.17
N VAL A 2 14.74 10.29 -22.99
CA VAL A 2 14.15 9.01 -22.55
C VAL A 2 15.19 8.03 -21.98
N ILE A 3 16.38 7.93 -22.59
CA ILE A 3 17.46 7.02 -22.14
C ILE A 3 17.98 7.40 -20.74
N LYS A 4 18.21 8.70 -20.48
CA LYS A 4 18.63 9.19 -19.15
C LYS A 4 17.57 8.96 -18.05
N GLN A 5 16.30 8.93 -18.42
CA GLN A 5 15.19 8.72 -17.48
C GLN A 5 15.05 7.23 -17.12
N ALA A 6 15.34 6.33 -18.06
CA ALA A 6 15.40 4.88 -17.83
C ALA A 6 16.58 4.49 -16.91
N ASP A 7 17.76 5.09 -17.10
CA ASP A 7 18.92 4.88 -16.24
C ASP A 7 18.64 5.30 -14.79
N ALA A 8 17.98 6.45 -14.59
CA ALA A 8 17.62 6.94 -13.26
C ALA A 8 16.60 6.04 -12.54
N ALA A 9 15.61 5.51 -13.27
CA ALA A 9 14.63 4.57 -12.72
C ALA A 9 15.28 3.24 -12.31
N GLY A 10 16.22 2.74 -13.13
CA GLY A 10 17.00 1.54 -12.81
C GLY A 10 17.84 1.71 -11.55
N VAL A 11 18.54 2.85 -11.41
CA VAL A 11 19.34 3.17 -10.21
C VAL A 11 18.46 3.29 -8.97
N LYS A 12 17.29 3.94 -9.07
CA LYS A 12 16.31 4.03 -7.98
C LYS A 12 15.87 2.65 -7.52
N PHE A 13 15.46 1.78 -8.44
CA PHE A 13 15.04 0.42 -8.10
C PHE A 13 16.18 -0.41 -7.52
N ALA A 14 17.41 -0.28 -8.05
CA ALA A 14 18.58 -0.96 -7.51
C ALA A 14 18.86 -0.53 -6.04
N GLY A 15 18.72 0.76 -5.73
CA GLY A 15 18.83 1.28 -4.37
C GLY A 15 17.75 0.72 -3.44
N GLN A 16 16.48 0.69 -3.89
CA GLN A 16 15.39 0.04 -3.15
C GLN A 16 15.70 -1.44 -2.89
N PHE A 17 16.11 -2.17 -3.93
CA PHE A 17 16.45 -3.60 -3.84
C PHE A 17 17.59 -3.85 -2.86
N ALA A 18 18.65 -3.04 -2.89
CA ALA A 18 19.77 -3.15 -1.95
C ALA A 18 19.33 -2.90 -0.50
N ALA A 19 18.53 -1.86 -0.24
CA ALA A 19 18.00 -1.58 1.09
C ALA A 19 17.11 -2.72 1.62
N VAL A 20 16.23 -3.26 0.76
CA VAL A 20 15.38 -4.40 1.10
C VAL A 20 16.20 -5.66 1.34
N LEU A 21 17.25 -5.90 0.55
CA LEU A 21 18.15 -7.03 0.74
C LEU A 21 18.86 -6.97 2.10
N ILE A 22 19.41 -5.81 2.47
CA ILE A 22 20.03 -5.60 3.79
C ILE A 22 19.02 -5.87 4.91
N TYR A 23 17.80 -5.35 4.76
CA TYR A 23 16.71 -5.58 5.71
C TYR A 23 16.40 -7.06 5.92
N VAL A 24 16.16 -7.84 4.85
CA VAL A 24 15.81 -9.27 4.99
C VAL A 24 17.00 -10.15 5.41
N LEU A 25 18.24 -9.73 5.12
CA LEU A 25 19.45 -10.41 5.58
C LEU A 25 19.63 -10.29 7.10
N TRP A 26 19.16 -9.18 7.69
CA TRP A 26 19.16 -8.94 9.13
C TRP A 26 18.10 -9.75 9.90
N GLY A 27 17.28 -10.56 9.22
CA GLY A 27 16.39 -11.53 9.85
C GLY A 27 14.87 -11.28 9.73
N PRO A 28 14.35 -10.06 9.54
CA PRO A 28 12.92 -9.85 9.30
C PRO A 28 12.36 -10.67 8.13
N ARG A 29 11.36 -11.49 8.42
CA ARG A 29 10.75 -12.44 7.49
C ARG A 29 9.29 -12.69 7.80
N ILE A 30 8.48 -12.76 6.75
CA ILE A 30 7.11 -13.27 6.79
C ILE A 30 7.23 -14.80 6.70
N GLU A 31 7.19 -15.49 7.84
CA GLU A 31 7.40 -16.96 7.89
C GLU A 31 6.13 -17.76 7.65
N PHE A 32 4.98 -17.18 8.01
CA PHE A 32 3.68 -17.80 7.88
C PHE A 32 2.60 -16.76 7.54
N MET A 33 1.48 -17.25 7.02
CA MET A 33 0.29 -16.45 6.75
C MET A 33 -0.94 -17.17 7.31
N SER A 34 -1.91 -16.40 7.83
CA SER A 34 -3.19 -16.97 8.19
C SER A 34 -3.96 -17.41 6.93
N ASN A 35 -4.63 -18.56 7.02
CA ASN A 35 -5.45 -19.08 5.92
C ASN A 35 -6.93 -18.69 6.14
N PRO A 36 -7.64 -18.14 5.14
CA PRO A 36 -9.08 -17.87 5.25
C PRO A 36 -9.92 -19.11 5.59
N PHE A 37 -9.46 -20.32 5.23
CA PHE A 37 -10.13 -21.58 5.55
C PHE A 37 -9.78 -22.11 6.96
N GLY A 38 -8.82 -21.49 7.64
CA GLY A 38 -8.32 -21.88 8.97
C GLY A 38 -6.91 -22.47 8.91
N GLY A 39 -6.19 -22.38 10.03
CA GLY A 39 -4.80 -22.83 10.15
C GLY A 39 -3.77 -21.80 9.65
N MET A 40 -2.50 -22.19 9.74
CA MET A 40 -1.34 -21.38 9.36
C MET A 40 -0.65 -21.99 8.13
N LEU A 41 -0.42 -21.17 7.11
CA LEU A 41 0.36 -21.54 5.93
C LEU A 41 1.82 -21.14 6.18
N TYR A 42 2.69 -22.13 6.37
CA TYR A 42 4.14 -21.90 6.49
C TYR A 42 4.77 -21.73 5.10
N LEU A 43 5.48 -20.63 4.90
CA LEU A 43 6.01 -20.25 3.58
C LEU A 43 7.34 -20.93 3.27
N GLY A 44 8.11 -21.34 4.28
CA GLY A 44 9.42 -21.98 4.11
C GLY A 44 10.33 -21.15 3.18
N LYS A 45 10.76 -21.73 2.06
CA LYS A 45 11.63 -21.06 1.07
C LYS A 45 10.98 -19.83 0.42
N LEU A 46 9.65 -19.75 0.38
CA LEU A 46 8.92 -18.60 -0.19
C LEU A 46 8.88 -17.40 0.76
N SER A 47 9.26 -17.56 2.03
CA SER A 47 9.26 -16.49 3.02
C SER A 47 10.11 -15.29 2.58
N LEU A 48 11.33 -15.56 2.11
CA LEU A 48 12.27 -14.51 1.68
C LEU A 48 11.78 -13.73 0.46
N PRO A 49 11.46 -14.36 -0.69
CA PRO A 49 10.98 -13.62 -1.86
C PRO A 49 9.65 -12.89 -1.59
N LEU A 50 8.76 -13.47 -0.77
CA LEU A 50 7.50 -12.79 -0.40
C LEU A 50 7.75 -11.55 0.47
N THR A 51 8.67 -11.65 1.45
CA THR A 51 9.05 -10.50 2.28
C THR A 51 9.67 -9.40 1.44
N MET A 52 10.60 -9.74 0.53
CA MET A 52 11.20 -8.77 -0.38
C MET A 52 10.13 -8.10 -1.27
N LEU A 53 9.23 -8.89 -1.83
CA LEU A 53 8.13 -8.38 -2.65
C LEU A 53 7.22 -7.44 -1.86
N TRP A 54 6.85 -7.81 -0.63
CA TRP A 54 6.03 -6.99 0.27
C TRP A 54 6.67 -5.63 0.53
N VAL A 55 7.94 -5.62 0.94
CA VAL A 55 8.65 -4.38 1.27
C VAL A 55 8.84 -3.50 0.03
N LEU A 56 9.30 -4.07 -1.10
CA LEU A 56 9.43 -3.33 -2.36
C LEU A 56 8.08 -2.77 -2.85
N THR A 57 7.00 -3.52 -2.65
CA THR A 57 5.65 -3.08 -3.02
C THR A 57 5.26 -1.85 -2.21
N LEU A 58 5.40 -1.88 -0.89
CA LEU A 58 5.02 -0.72 -0.06
C LEU A 58 5.88 0.52 -0.32
N ILE A 59 7.18 0.36 -0.56
CA ILE A 59 8.06 1.46 -0.99
C ILE A 59 7.51 2.14 -2.25
N ASN A 60 7.15 1.35 -3.26
CA ASN A 60 6.67 1.89 -4.53
C ASN A 60 5.24 2.42 -4.44
N ILE A 61 4.38 1.80 -3.65
CA ILE A 61 3.03 2.31 -3.34
C ILE A 61 3.12 3.72 -2.73
N MET A 62 3.96 3.90 -1.70
CA MET A 62 4.08 5.19 -1.04
C MET A 62 4.64 6.26 -1.97
N ASN A 63 5.59 5.88 -2.82
CA ASN A 63 6.12 6.75 -3.87
C ASN A 63 5.08 7.15 -4.92
N PHE A 64 4.11 6.29 -5.23
CA PHE A 64 3.05 6.60 -6.21
C PHE A 64 1.95 7.50 -5.66
N ILE A 65 1.62 7.38 -4.37
CA ILE A 65 0.59 8.22 -3.76
C ILE A 65 1.12 9.59 -3.32
N ASP A 66 2.43 9.84 -3.36
CA ASP A 66 3.05 11.16 -3.12
C ASP A 66 2.85 12.12 -4.30
N GLY A 67 1.60 12.25 -4.77
CA GLY A 67 1.21 13.15 -5.84
C GLY A 67 0.48 14.42 -5.37
N LEU A 68 0.07 14.47 -4.09
CA LEU A 68 -0.61 15.62 -3.49
C LEU A 68 -0.02 15.97 -2.12
N ASP A 69 0.12 17.26 -1.85
CA ASP A 69 0.48 17.85 -0.56
C ASP A 69 -0.29 17.19 0.61
N GLY A 70 0.44 16.59 1.54
CA GLY A 70 -0.07 15.94 2.73
C GLY A 70 -0.51 14.48 2.53
N LEU A 71 -0.84 14.04 1.32
CA LEU A 71 -1.50 12.76 1.09
C LEU A 71 -0.70 11.56 1.61
N ALA A 72 0.52 11.38 1.13
CA ALA A 72 1.37 10.25 1.50
C ALA A 72 1.74 10.27 2.99
N VAL A 73 2.05 11.46 3.53
CA VAL A 73 2.42 11.66 4.94
C VAL A 73 1.26 11.33 5.87
N GLY A 74 0.06 11.82 5.57
CA GLY A 74 -1.10 11.56 6.42
C GLY A 74 -1.60 10.12 6.35
N ILE A 75 -1.57 9.48 5.16
CA ILE A 75 -1.85 8.03 5.04
C ILE A 75 -0.84 7.24 5.86
N SER A 76 0.45 7.61 5.81
CA SER A 76 1.50 6.96 6.60
C SER A 76 1.26 7.12 8.10
N MET A 77 0.91 8.32 8.55
CA MET A 77 0.61 8.60 9.95
C MET A 77 -0.55 7.75 10.46
N ILE A 78 -1.69 7.73 9.74
CA ILE A 78 -2.87 6.95 10.12
C ILE A 78 -2.54 5.45 10.15
N SER A 79 -1.80 4.97 9.15
CA SER A 79 -1.38 3.57 9.07
C SER A 79 -0.45 3.20 10.21
N ALA A 80 0.50 4.06 10.55
CA ALA A 80 1.42 3.86 11.65
C ALA A 80 0.72 3.89 13.01
N ILE A 81 -0.30 4.73 13.22
CA ILE A 81 -1.13 4.69 14.44
C ILE A 81 -1.80 3.31 14.59
N ALA A 82 -2.44 2.81 13.53
CA ALA A 82 -3.10 1.51 13.56
C ALA A 82 -2.12 0.36 13.79
N LEU A 83 -0.95 0.40 13.13
CA LEU A 83 0.12 -0.56 13.34
C LEU A 83 0.71 -0.49 14.75
N ALA A 84 0.81 0.71 15.36
CA ALA A 84 1.27 0.87 16.74
C ALA A 84 0.31 0.18 17.72
N VAL A 85 -1.00 0.43 17.56
CA VAL A 85 -2.05 -0.19 18.39
C VAL A 85 -2.01 -1.72 18.26
N LEU A 86 -1.91 -2.21 17.02
CA LEU A 86 -1.84 -3.64 16.75
C LEU A 86 -0.56 -4.28 17.30
N ALA A 87 0.61 -3.69 17.05
CA ALA A 87 1.88 -4.20 17.55
C ALA A 87 1.89 -4.23 19.08
N TRP A 88 1.32 -3.21 19.73
CA TRP A 88 1.16 -3.17 21.18
C TRP A 88 0.24 -4.30 21.69
N SER A 89 -0.92 -4.52 21.04
CA SER A 89 -1.84 -5.59 21.44
C SER A 89 -1.26 -7.00 21.25
N LEU A 90 -0.29 -7.14 20.34
CA LEU A 90 0.48 -8.36 20.10
C LEU A 90 1.75 -8.48 20.96
N GLN A 91 1.99 -7.56 21.89
CA GLN A 91 3.19 -7.49 22.72
C GLN A 91 4.49 -7.38 21.90
N ARG A 92 4.42 -6.76 20.73
CA ARG A 92 5.55 -6.46 19.84
C ARG A 92 5.99 -5.02 20.04
N TYR A 93 6.55 -4.75 21.22
CA TYR A 93 6.89 -3.39 21.65
C TYR A 93 7.91 -2.69 20.75
N ASP A 94 8.86 -3.43 20.16
CA ASP A 94 9.83 -2.86 19.22
C ASP A 94 9.15 -2.32 17.95
N ALA A 95 8.20 -3.09 17.39
CA ALA A 95 7.42 -2.66 16.24
C ALA A 95 6.44 -1.52 16.60
N ALA A 96 5.87 -1.54 17.81
CA ALA A 96 5.02 -0.46 18.31
C ALA A 96 5.83 0.85 18.45
N LEU A 97 7.04 0.78 19.00
CA LEU A 97 7.93 1.92 19.13
C LEU A 97 8.32 2.48 17.76
N LEU A 98 8.71 1.62 16.80
CA LEU A 98 9.01 2.05 15.44
C LEU A 98 7.80 2.71 14.77
N SER A 99 6.59 2.19 15.00
CA SER A 99 5.35 2.82 14.53
C SER A 99 5.16 4.22 15.12
N ILE A 100 5.35 4.38 16.43
CA ILE A 100 5.23 5.67 17.12
C ILE A 100 6.27 6.67 16.59
N ILE A 101 7.48 6.22 16.26
CA ILE A 101 8.50 7.06 15.59
C ILE A 101 7.97 7.55 14.23
N VAL A 102 7.39 6.66 13.41
CA VAL A 102 6.78 7.05 12.12
C VAL A 102 5.65 8.06 12.32
N VAL A 103 4.82 7.90 13.35
CA VAL A 103 3.78 8.87 13.73
C VAL A 103 4.40 10.22 14.09
N GLY A 104 5.45 10.23 14.93
CA GLY A 104 6.14 11.45 15.34
C GLY A 104 6.80 12.19 14.17
N VAL A 105 7.49 11.47 13.28
CA VAL A 105 8.10 12.04 12.06
C VAL A 105 7.01 12.61 11.16
N SER A 106 5.90 11.89 10.98
CA SER A 106 4.79 12.35 10.14
C SER A 106 4.11 13.58 10.75
N LEU A 107 3.84 13.61 12.06
CA LEU A 107 3.28 14.76 12.77
C LEU A 107 4.19 15.99 12.70
N GLY A 108 5.51 15.80 12.81
CA GLY A 108 6.48 16.88 12.69
C GLY A 108 6.54 17.46 11.27
N PHE A 109 6.41 16.62 10.24
CA PHE A 109 6.53 17.03 8.85
C PHE A 109 5.22 17.52 8.21
N LEU A 110 4.08 16.94 8.60
CA LEU A 110 2.78 17.20 7.97
C LEU A 110 2.38 18.69 7.94
N PRO A 111 2.59 19.52 8.98
CA PRO A 111 2.26 20.95 8.92
C PRO A 111 3.01 21.72 7.83
N TYR A 112 4.20 21.25 7.42
CA TYR A 112 4.99 21.85 6.34
C TYR A 112 4.62 21.29 4.97
N ASN A 113 4.10 20.07 4.93
CA ASN A 113 3.72 19.38 3.70
C ASN A 113 2.22 19.52 3.37
N PHE A 114 1.37 19.93 4.31
CA PHE A 114 -0.07 20.05 4.10
C PHE A 114 -0.41 21.21 3.17
N ASN A 115 -1.44 21.04 2.33
CA ASN A 115 -1.77 21.98 1.26
C ASN A 115 -2.12 23.40 1.74
N PRO A 116 -1.45 24.46 1.24
CA PRO A 116 -0.36 24.45 0.25
C PRO A 116 1.00 24.08 0.86
N ALA A 117 1.70 23.11 0.27
CA ALA A 117 2.97 22.62 0.80
C ALA A 117 4.07 23.70 0.76
N LYS A 118 4.79 23.84 1.87
CA LYS A 118 6.04 24.61 1.97
C LYS A 118 7.25 23.75 1.68
N VAL A 119 7.15 22.45 1.99
CA VAL A 119 8.19 21.45 1.77
C VAL A 119 7.57 20.21 1.14
N TYR A 120 8.08 19.81 -0.01
CA TYR A 120 7.67 18.58 -0.69
C TYR A 120 8.32 17.36 -0.04
N LEU A 121 7.58 16.25 0.03
CA LEU A 121 8.08 14.99 0.59
C LEU A 121 9.14 14.40 -0.35
N GLY A 122 8.78 14.26 -1.63
CA GLY A 122 9.66 13.77 -2.69
C GLY A 122 10.08 12.31 -2.49
N ASP A 123 10.88 11.81 -3.43
CA ASP A 123 11.35 10.42 -3.41
C ASP A 123 12.04 10.05 -2.09
N GLY A 124 12.86 10.95 -1.51
CA GLY A 124 13.58 10.68 -0.27
C GLY A 124 12.65 10.33 0.90
N GLY A 125 11.59 11.11 1.09
CA GLY A 125 10.63 10.88 2.17
C GLY A 125 9.63 9.76 1.85
N ALA A 126 9.12 9.70 0.62
CA ALA A 126 8.11 8.71 0.24
C ALA A 126 8.65 7.27 0.28
N LEU A 127 9.87 7.05 -0.24
CA LEU A 127 10.52 5.74 -0.18
C LEU A 127 10.81 5.31 1.26
N LEU A 128 11.25 6.25 2.10
CA LEU A 128 11.52 5.98 3.52
C LEU A 128 10.24 5.61 4.27
N LEU A 129 9.15 6.37 4.10
CA LEU A 129 7.87 6.06 4.75
C LEU A 129 7.35 4.68 4.31
N GLY A 130 7.43 4.36 3.02
CA GLY A 130 7.04 3.03 2.52
C GLY A 130 7.89 1.90 3.10
N PHE A 131 9.20 2.09 3.21
CA PHE A 131 10.08 1.13 3.86
C PHE A 131 9.75 0.96 5.35
N LEU A 132 9.53 2.05 6.09
CA LEU A 132 9.23 2.00 7.52
C LEU A 132 7.88 1.32 7.79
N LEU A 133 6.84 1.60 7.01
CA LEU A 133 5.54 0.92 7.12
C LEU A 133 5.65 -0.58 6.82
N ALA A 134 6.47 -0.95 5.83
CA ALA A 134 6.76 -2.35 5.55
C ALA A 134 7.52 -3.03 6.69
N ALA A 135 8.52 -2.36 7.24
CA ALA A 135 9.31 -2.89 8.34
C ALA A 135 8.45 -3.11 9.60
N VAL A 136 7.63 -2.12 9.96
CA VAL A 136 6.68 -2.19 11.07
C VAL A 136 5.66 -3.31 10.86
N SER A 137 5.04 -3.39 9.68
CA SER A 137 4.04 -4.43 9.41
C SER A 137 4.64 -5.83 9.44
N THR A 138 5.87 -6.00 8.93
CA THR A 138 6.59 -7.28 8.96
C THR A 138 6.93 -7.71 10.39
N GLU A 139 7.53 -6.82 11.19
CA GLU A 139 7.96 -7.15 12.55
C GLU A 139 6.80 -7.19 13.57
N GLY A 140 5.78 -6.36 13.40
CA GLY A 140 4.64 -6.25 14.31
C GLY A 140 3.54 -7.26 14.01
N ALA A 141 2.90 -7.14 12.85
CA ALA A 141 1.71 -7.90 12.51
C ALA A 141 2.04 -9.32 11.98
N LEU A 142 3.12 -9.47 11.23
CA LEU A 142 3.39 -10.68 10.43
C LEU A 142 4.36 -11.69 11.07
N LYS A 143 5.01 -11.32 12.19
CA LYS A 143 6.00 -12.16 12.90
C LYS A 143 5.47 -12.83 14.18
N GLY A 144 4.28 -12.46 14.64
CA GLY A 144 3.71 -12.95 15.90
C GLY A 144 2.96 -14.28 15.75
N ALA A 145 3.00 -15.12 16.80
CA ALA A 145 2.18 -16.34 16.88
C ALA A 145 0.67 -16.09 16.83
N ALA A 146 0.25 -14.83 16.96
CA ALA A 146 -1.10 -14.40 16.68
C ALA A 146 -1.34 -14.40 15.16
N THR A 147 -2.42 -15.06 14.77
CA THR A 147 -2.95 -15.37 13.42
C THR A 147 -3.27 -14.13 12.55
N ILE A 148 -2.45 -13.08 12.58
CA ILE A 148 -2.72 -11.80 11.94
C ILE A 148 -1.96 -11.77 10.62
N GLY A 149 -2.47 -12.53 9.64
CA GLY A 149 -1.86 -12.63 8.31
C GLY A 149 -1.82 -11.32 7.54
N LEU A 150 -1.25 -11.38 6.33
CA LEU A 150 -1.05 -10.26 5.40
C LEU A 150 -2.30 -9.41 5.15
N SER A 151 -3.49 -9.97 5.37
CA SER A 151 -4.77 -9.28 5.27
C SER A 151 -4.85 -8.00 6.12
N VAL A 152 -4.27 -7.97 7.32
CA VAL A 152 -4.43 -6.79 8.20
C VAL A 152 -3.60 -5.60 7.74
N PRO A 153 -2.29 -5.72 7.46
CA PRO A 153 -1.54 -4.63 6.84
C PRO A 153 -2.12 -4.17 5.49
N VAL A 154 -2.63 -5.10 4.68
CA VAL A 154 -3.32 -4.77 3.42
C VAL A 154 -4.59 -3.96 3.67
N LEU A 155 -5.37 -4.31 4.69
CA LEU A 155 -6.56 -3.56 5.09
C LEU A 155 -6.23 -2.16 5.61
N ILE A 156 -5.19 -2.03 6.43
CA ILE A 156 -4.72 -0.72 6.92
C ILE A 156 -4.33 0.18 5.75
N LEU A 157 -3.68 -0.40 4.73
CA LEU A 157 -3.22 0.28 3.53
C LEU A 157 -4.18 0.11 2.35
N ALA A 158 -5.48 -0.08 2.60
CA ALA A 158 -6.42 -0.43 1.54
C ALA A 158 -6.51 0.63 0.44
N VAL A 159 -6.51 1.92 0.79
CA VAL A 159 -6.54 3.03 -0.17
C VAL A 159 -5.32 2.99 -1.12
N PRO A 160 -4.08 3.03 -0.63
CA PRO A 160 -2.92 3.05 -1.51
C PRO A 160 -2.67 1.71 -2.22
N VAL A 161 -3.06 0.56 -1.62
CA VAL A 161 -3.04 -0.74 -2.31
C VAL A 161 -4.04 -0.78 -3.46
N THR A 162 -5.26 -0.27 -3.25
CA THR A 162 -6.29 -0.20 -4.30
C THR A 162 -5.82 0.65 -5.47
N ASP A 163 -5.20 1.80 -5.19
CA ASP A 163 -4.67 2.68 -6.25
C ASP A 163 -3.64 1.95 -7.12
N LEU A 164 -2.69 1.24 -6.50
CA LEU A 164 -1.72 0.42 -7.22
C LEU A 164 -2.41 -0.67 -8.06
N LEU A 165 -3.34 -1.43 -7.47
CA LEU A 165 -4.02 -2.52 -8.18
C LEU A 165 -4.81 -1.98 -9.38
N CYS A 166 -5.50 -0.85 -9.23
CA CYS A 166 -6.21 -0.21 -10.33
C CYS A 166 -5.27 0.24 -11.45
N ALA A 167 -4.10 0.80 -11.10
CA ALA A 167 -3.09 1.16 -12.08
C ALA A 167 -2.55 -0.06 -12.83
N VAL A 168 -2.26 -1.16 -12.12
CA VAL A 168 -1.83 -2.41 -12.75
C VAL A 168 -2.90 -2.95 -13.68
N VAL A 169 -4.16 -3.05 -13.24
CA VAL A 169 -5.27 -3.54 -14.08
C VAL A 169 -5.46 -2.67 -15.31
N ARG A 170 -5.44 -1.35 -15.17
CA ARG A 170 -5.57 -0.41 -16.29
C ARG A 170 -4.42 -0.58 -17.31
N ARG A 171 -3.18 -0.72 -16.86
CA ARG A 171 -2.02 -0.97 -17.75
C ARG A 171 -2.20 -2.27 -18.52
N LEU A 172 -2.64 -3.34 -17.84
CA LEU A 172 -2.90 -4.62 -18.48
C LEU A 172 -4.03 -4.52 -19.53
N GLN A 173 -5.09 -3.77 -19.25
CA GLN A 173 -6.16 -3.49 -20.22
C GLN A 173 -5.66 -2.72 -21.45
N GLN A 174 -4.63 -1.88 -21.27
CA GLN A 174 -4.00 -1.10 -22.34
C GLN A 174 -2.86 -1.85 -23.06
N GLY A 175 -2.54 -3.08 -22.66
CA GLY A 175 -1.41 -3.85 -23.20
C GLY A 175 -0.04 -3.27 -22.84
N LEU A 176 0.03 -2.41 -21.82
CA LEU A 176 1.26 -1.77 -21.36
C LEU A 176 1.95 -2.61 -20.27
N PRO A 177 3.30 -2.59 -20.17
CA PRO A 177 4.00 -3.26 -19.08
C PRO A 177 3.59 -2.71 -17.70
N PHE A 178 3.42 -3.59 -16.72
CA PHE A 178 2.95 -3.21 -15.38
C PHE A 178 3.88 -2.23 -14.64
N TYR A 179 5.15 -2.11 -15.05
CA TYR A 179 6.17 -1.27 -14.43
C TYR A 179 6.33 0.11 -15.10
N GLN A 180 5.59 0.39 -16.17
CA GLN A 180 5.65 1.69 -16.84
C GLN A 180 4.98 2.77 -15.98
N ALA A 181 5.51 4.00 -15.92
CA ALA A 181 4.89 5.08 -15.15
C ALA A 181 3.45 5.36 -15.63
N ASP A 182 2.52 5.50 -14.69
CA ASP A 182 1.11 5.84 -14.97
C ASP A 182 0.79 7.19 -14.36
N ARG A 183 -0.10 7.94 -14.99
CA ARG A 183 -0.49 9.30 -14.62
C ARG A 183 -1.93 9.36 -14.14
N ASP A 184 -2.70 8.27 -14.21
CA ASP A 184 -4.12 8.23 -13.86
C ASP A 184 -4.36 7.60 -12.48
N HIS A 185 -3.67 8.10 -11.45
CA HIS A 185 -3.89 7.70 -10.07
C HIS A 185 -5.25 8.20 -9.54
N PHE A 186 -5.74 7.57 -8.48
CA PHE A 186 -7.00 7.85 -7.78
C PHE A 186 -7.18 9.35 -7.53
N HIS A 187 -6.11 10.01 -7.06
CA HIS A 187 -6.14 11.43 -6.75
C HIS A 187 -6.31 12.32 -7.99
N HIS A 188 -5.68 11.98 -9.13
CA HIS A 188 -5.87 12.72 -10.38
C HIS A 188 -7.30 12.60 -10.91
N ARG A 189 -7.92 11.42 -10.80
CA ARG A 189 -9.32 11.22 -11.20
C ARG A 189 -10.29 12.01 -10.34
N LEU A 190 -10.10 12.04 -9.03
CA LEU A 190 -10.95 12.84 -8.14
C LEU A 190 -10.80 14.34 -8.38
N LEU A 191 -9.58 14.82 -8.65
CA LEU A 191 -9.36 16.21 -9.06
C LEU A 191 -10.08 16.52 -10.39
N ALA A 192 -10.04 15.61 -11.36
CA ALA A 192 -10.74 15.76 -12.64
C ALA A 192 -12.28 15.77 -12.49
N LEU A 193 -12.81 15.17 -11.43
CA LEU A 193 -14.24 15.25 -11.06
C LEU A 193 -14.62 16.56 -10.35
N GLY A 194 -13.68 17.49 -10.16
CA GLY A 194 -13.91 18.81 -9.60
C GLY A 194 -13.68 18.93 -8.10
N LEU A 195 -13.15 17.88 -7.44
CA LEU A 195 -12.76 17.99 -6.03
C LEU A 195 -11.50 18.85 -5.91
N SER A 196 -11.42 19.65 -4.85
CA SER A 196 -10.18 20.32 -4.47
C SER A 196 -9.17 19.33 -3.89
N GLN A 197 -7.89 19.65 -3.98
CA GLN A 197 -6.81 18.83 -3.41
C GLN A 197 -7.03 18.50 -1.92
N ARG A 198 -7.48 19.47 -1.12
CA ARG A 198 -7.81 19.24 0.30
C ARG A 198 -8.94 18.24 0.48
N GLN A 199 -9.98 18.30 -0.34
CA GLN A 199 -11.10 17.34 -0.29
C GLN A 199 -10.62 15.92 -0.63
N VAL A 200 -9.76 15.77 -1.64
CA VAL A 200 -9.16 14.47 -2.00
C VAL A 200 -8.34 13.91 -0.85
N VAL A 201 -7.51 14.74 -0.22
CA VAL A 201 -6.67 14.35 0.91
C VAL A 201 -7.52 13.94 2.12
N PHE A 202 -8.53 14.73 2.49
CA PHE A 202 -9.42 14.38 3.60
C PHE A 202 -10.23 13.11 3.33
N LEU A 203 -10.74 12.92 2.11
CA LEU A 203 -11.41 11.68 1.72
C LEU A 203 -10.48 10.47 1.88
N ALA A 204 -9.24 10.59 1.41
CA ALA A 204 -8.25 9.53 1.55
C ALA A 204 -7.92 9.23 3.03
N TYR A 205 -7.82 10.27 3.87
CA TYR A 205 -7.63 10.08 5.32
C TYR A 205 -8.82 9.38 5.98
N SER A 206 -10.05 9.79 5.64
CA SER A 206 -11.25 9.16 6.19
C SER A 206 -11.36 7.69 5.77
N LEU A 207 -11.12 7.37 4.50
CA LEU A 207 -11.12 6.00 3.99
C LEU A 207 -10.02 5.15 4.63
N THR A 208 -8.80 5.71 4.76
CA THR A 208 -7.68 5.03 5.40
C THR A 208 -7.98 4.77 6.87
N GLY A 209 -8.44 5.79 7.61
CA GLY A 209 -8.80 5.67 9.03
C GLY A 209 -9.91 4.66 9.28
N LEU A 210 -10.96 4.65 8.45
CA LEU A 210 -12.03 3.66 8.52
C LEU A 210 -11.49 2.25 8.27
N SER A 211 -10.75 2.04 7.17
CA SER A 211 -10.18 0.74 6.83
C SER A 211 -9.21 0.22 7.90
N ALA A 212 -8.37 1.10 8.45
CA ALA A 212 -7.42 0.78 9.50
C ALA A 212 -8.12 0.45 10.83
N THR A 213 -9.19 1.15 11.18
CA THR A 213 -9.99 0.86 12.38
C THR A 213 -10.64 -0.52 12.26
N ILE A 214 -11.25 -0.82 11.12
CA ILE A 214 -11.84 -2.15 10.86
C ILE A 214 -10.76 -3.23 10.90
N ALA A 215 -9.58 -2.96 10.33
CA ALA A 215 -8.44 -3.87 10.35
C ALA A 215 -8.03 -4.22 11.79
N VAL A 216 -7.88 -3.23 12.66
CA VAL A 216 -7.51 -3.42 14.08
C VAL A 216 -8.58 -4.20 14.84
N ILE A 217 -9.87 -3.86 14.67
CA ILE A 217 -10.97 -4.56 15.35
C ILE A 217 -11.02 -6.04 14.92
N THR A 218 -10.85 -6.30 13.63
CA THR A 218 -10.96 -7.66 13.09
C THR A 218 -9.70 -8.50 13.28
N ALA A 219 -8.56 -7.88 13.62
CA ALA A 219 -7.26 -8.52 13.66
C ALA A 219 -7.20 -9.75 14.57
N HIS A 220 -7.99 -9.76 15.64
CA HIS A 220 -8.03 -10.86 16.63
C HIS A 220 -8.88 -12.07 16.20
N PHE A 221 -9.57 -11.98 15.05
CA PHE A 221 -10.38 -13.06 14.52
C PHE A 221 -9.68 -13.72 13.33
N SER A 222 -9.56 -15.05 13.31
CA SER A 222 -8.77 -15.74 12.27
C SER A 222 -9.32 -15.57 10.85
N ARG A 223 -10.65 -15.44 10.68
CA ARG A 223 -11.31 -15.36 9.36
C ARG A 223 -11.84 -13.97 9.01
N ALA A 224 -12.19 -13.15 10.01
CA ALA A 224 -12.85 -11.87 9.76
C ALA A 224 -12.02 -10.90 8.92
N PRO A 225 -10.69 -10.74 9.12
CA PRO A 225 -9.85 -9.87 8.29
C PRO A 225 -9.88 -10.25 6.82
N TRP A 226 -9.90 -11.54 6.49
CA TRP A 226 -9.97 -12.01 5.10
C TRP A 226 -11.31 -11.67 4.45
N LEU A 227 -12.41 -11.93 5.14
CA LEU A 227 -13.75 -11.60 4.63
C LEU A 227 -13.91 -10.09 4.45
N VAL A 228 -13.47 -9.30 5.42
CA VAL A 228 -13.49 -7.84 5.32
C VAL A 228 -12.59 -7.34 4.20
N ALA A 229 -11.39 -7.89 4.04
CA ALA A 229 -10.50 -7.53 2.94
C ALA A 229 -11.13 -7.82 1.57
N LEU A 230 -11.84 -8.95 1.43
CA LEU A 230 -12.57 -9.27 0.21
C LEU A 230 -13.73 -8.29 -0.03
N VAL A 231 -14.55 -8.01 0.99
CA VAL A 231 -15.68 -7.08 0.87
C VAL A 231 -15.22 -5.66 0.56
N LEU A 232 -14.25 -5.12 1.32
CA LEU A 232 -13.69 -3.80 1.07
C LEU A 232 -12.98 -3.75 -0.28
N GLY A 233 -12.26 -4.81 -0.66
CA GLY A 233 -11.66 -4.93 -1.98
C GLY A 233 -12.69 -4.83 -3.10
N PHE A 234 -13.85 -5.48 -2.95
CA PHE A 234 -14.95 -5.38 -3.92
C PHE A 234 -15.59 -3.99 -3.93
N VAL A 235 -15.83 -3.39 -2.76
CA VAL A 235 -16.37 -2.02 -2.64
C VAL A 235 -15.44 -1.02 -3.29
N PHE A 236 -14.13 -1.12 -3.02
CA PHE A 236 -13.12 -0.27 -3.63
C PHE A 236 -13.03 -0.48 -5.14
N ALA A 237 -13.00 -1.74 -5.62
CA ALA A 237 -12.99 -2.03 -7.05
C ALA A 237 -14.23 -1.47 -7.76
N TYR A 238 -15.42 -1.63 -7.16
CA TYR A 238 -16.65 -1.05 -7.68
C TYR A 238 -16.59 0.49 -7.71
N ALA A 239 -16.20 1.13 -6.60
CA ALA A 239 -16.04 2.58 -6.54
C ALA A 239 -15.03 3.09 -7.59
N SER A 240 -13.88 2.43 -7.72
CA SER A 240 -12.86 2.74 -8.72
C SER A 240 -13.37 2.62 -10.15
N SER A 241 -14.21 1.62 -10.45
CA SER A 241 -14.86 1.49 -11.76
C SER A 241 -15.83 2.65 -12.04
N ARG A 242 -16.57 3.12 -11.03
CA ARG A 242 -17.53 4.23 -11.15
C ARG A 242 -16.84 5.58 -11.29
N VAL A 243 -15.67 5.75 -10.68
CA VAL A 243 -14.79 6.93 -10.83
C VAL A 243 -14.00 6.90 -12.15
N GLY A 244 -14.10 5.81 -12.94
CA GLY A 244 -13.45 5.69 -14.24
C GLY A 244 -11.95 5.38 -14.15
N MET A 245 -11.48 4.80 -13.05
CA MET A 245 -10.09 4.36 -12.92
C MET A 245 -9.78 3.14 -13.79
N VAL A 246 -10.75 2.25 -13.99
CA VAL A 246 -10.61 0.98 -14.71
C VAL A 246 -11.80 0.84 -15.66
N GLN A 247 -11.55 0.38 -16.89
CA GLN A 247 -12.63 0.14 -17.84
C GLN A 247 -13.38 -1.14 -17.44
N PRO A 248 -14.73 -1.17 -17.51
CA PRO A 248 -15.46 -2.42 -17.30
C PRO A 248 -15.01 -3.45 -18.36
N LEU A 249 -14.76 -4.69 -17.92
CA LEU A 249 -14.40 -5.80 -18.80
C LEU A 249 -15.57 -6.06 -19.76
N ASN A 250 -15.51 -5.50 -20.97
CA ASN A 250 -16.45 -5.82 -22.02
C ASN A 250 -16.10 -7.21 -22.57
N ILE A 251 -16.85 -8.23 -22.15
CA ILE A 251 -16.67 -9.63 -22.58
C ILE A 251 -17.05 -9.83 -24.07
N SER A 252 -17.61 -8.82 -24.73
CA SER A 252 -18.22 -8.94 -26.06
C SER A 252 -17.28 -8.74 -27.26
N ARG A 253 -16.05 -9.27 -27.26
CA ARG A 253 -15.14 -9.18 -28.43
C ARG A 253 -14.46 -10.47 -28.84
N LYS A 254 -15.18 -11.61 -28.76
CA LYS A 254 -14.62 -12.92 -29.17
C LYS A 254 -15.41 -13.68 -30.24
N GLU A 255 -16.39 -13.08 -30.93
CA GLU A 255 -17.15 -13.78 -31.98
C GLU A 255 -16.94 -13.28 -33.43
N GLU A 256 -16.32 -12.13 -33.68
CA GLU A 256 -16.19 -11.61 -35.07
C GLU A 256 -14.93 -12.09 -35.84
N GLY A 257 -14.25 -13.14 -35.39
CA GLY A 257 -12.97 -13.57 -35.98
C GLY A 257 -12.95 -14.92 -36.68
N ARG A 258 -14.10 -15.57 -36.92
CA ARG A 258 -14.12 -16.96 -37.42
C ARG A 258 -14.75 -17.21 -38.79
N ASP A 259 -15.22 -16.17 -39.47
CA ASP A 259 -15.75 -16.29 -40.83
C ASP A 259 -15.06 -15.28 -41.76
N ALA A 260 -13.84 -15.60 -42.22
CA ALA A 260 -13.18 -14.98 -43.35
C ALA A 260 -12.26 -15.98 -44.05
#